data_AF-A0A353T413-F1
#
_entry.id   AF-A0A353T413-F1
#
_cell.length_a   1.000
_cell.length_b   1.000
_cell.length_c   1.000
_cell.angle_alpha   90.00
_cell.angle_beta   90.00
_cell.angle_gamma   90.00
#
_symmetry.space_group_name_H-M   'P 1'
#
loop_
_entity.id
_entity.type
_entity.pdbx_description
1 polymer ?
#
loop_
_entity_poly.entity_id
_entity_poly.type
_entity_poly.pdbx_seq_one_letter_code
_entity_poly.pdbx_strand_id
1 'polypeptide(L)'
;MGQKTAVFMTHGGKEAINRAYDKETRNTLKERLSFLKGVYDRDQLKTRRADLRKVDYIFSTWGMFPLEEDQIRDCFPGLKAVFYAAGSVQGFAKPYLACGVHVFSAFAANAVPVAEYVTAQILLAGKGFYLA
;
A
#
# COMPACT_ATOMS: atom_id res chain seq x y z
N MET A 1 -1.68 -1.23 -27.23
CA MET A 1 -2.06 -0.48 -26.00
C MET A 1 -0.81 -0.37 -25.14
N GLY A 2 -0.41 0.84 -24.74
CA GLY A 2 0.83 1.04 -23.97
C GLY A 2 0.80 0.38 -22.59
N GLN A 3 1.97 -0.03 -22.10
CA GLN A 3 2.13 -0.63 -20.77
C GLN A 3 1.67 0.35 -19.69
N LYS A 4 0.88 -0.14 -18.72
CA LYS A 4 0.33 0.68 -17.64
C LYS A 4 1.43 1.14 -16.68
N THR A 5 1.31 2.36 -16.16
CA THR A 5 2.31 2.93 -15.26
C THR A 5 1.95 2.68 -13.80
N ALA A 6 2.92 2.26 -13.01
CA ALA A 6 2.77 1.97 -11.60
C ALA A 6 3.82 2.66 -10.74
N VAL A 7 3.53 2.82 -9.45
CA VAL A 7 4.47 3.34 -8.48
C VAL A 7 4.35 2.59 -7.15
N PHE A 8 5.50 2.38 -6.49
CA PHE A 8 5.51 1.97 -5.09
C PHE A 8 5.41 3.18 -4.19
N MET A 9 4.54 3.16 -3.18
CA MET A 9 4.28 4.32 -2.34
C MET A 9 4.07 3.94 -0.87
N THR A 10 4.88 4.47 0.04
CA THR A 10 4.72 4.32 1.52
C THR A 10 5.77 5.13 2.27
N HIS A 11 5.45 5.70 3.43
CA HIS A 11 6.44 6.31 4.31
C HIS A 11 7.43 5.29 4.92
N GLY A 12 7.15 3.99 4.82
CA GLY A 12 8.03 2.91 5.28
C GLY A 12 9.24 2.67 4.37
N GLY A 13 9.36 3.44 3.28
CA GLY A 13 10.49 3.37 2.36
C GLY A 13 10.53 2.08 1.54
N LYS A 14 11.65 1.91 0.82
CA LYS A 14 11.89 0.73 -0.01
C LYS A 14 11.92 -0.56 0.81
N GLU A 15 12.36 -0.52 2.06
CA GLU A 15 12.42 -1.70 2.92
C GLU A 15 11.04 -2.24 3.30
N ALA A 16 10.07 -1.36 3.58
CA ALA A 16 8.69 -1.81 3.79
C ALA A 16 8.13 -2.50 2.54
N ILE A 17 8.41 -1.95 1.35
CA ILE A 17 8.03 -2.59 0.08
C ILE A 17 8.74 -3.93 -0.10
N ASN A 18 10.03 -4.02 0.22
CA ASN A 18 10.80 -5.25 0.06
C ASN A 18 10.29 -6.38 0.96
N ARG A 19 9.81 -6.05 2.16
CA ARG A 19 9.21 -7.00 3.10
C ARG A 19 7.83 -7.47 2.65
N ALA A 20 7.02 -6.57 2.09
CA ALA A 20 5.63 -6.88 1.73
C ALA A 20 5.48 -7.50 0.32
N TYR A 21 6.35 -7.12 -0.60
CA TYR A 21 6.44 -7.68 -1.95
C TYR A 21 7.85 -8.21 -2.12
N ASP A 22 8.05 -9.52 -2.15
CA ASP A 22 9.39 -10.10 -2.30
C ASP A 22 10.02 -9.79 -3.68
N LYS A 23 11.28 -10.23 -3.87
CA LYS A 23 12.02 -9.93 -5.11
C LYS A 23 11.34 -10.51 -6.34
N GLU A 24 10.83 -11.73 -6.24
CA GLU A 24 10.18 -12.43 -7.36
C GLU A 24 8.90 -11.73 -7.77
N THR A 25 8.02 -11.44 -6.80
CA THR A 25 6.79 -10.68 -6.99
C THR A 25 7.07 -9.33 -7.65
N ARG A 26 8.08 -8.58 -7.18
CA ARG A 26 8.45 -7.30 -7.79
C ARG A 26 8.98 -7.44 -9.21
N ASN A 27 9.65 -8.54 -9.54
CA ASN A 27 10.11 -8.81 -10.91
C ASN A 27 8.93 -9.12 -11.83
N THR A 28 8.02 -10.00 -11.41
CA THR A 28 6.78 -10.31 -12.16
C THR A 28 5.94 -9.06 -12.41
N LEU A 29 5.84 -8.15 -11.42
CA LEU A 29 5.15 -6.87 -11.61
C LEU A 29 5.84 -5.99 -12.67
N LYS A 30 7.17 -5.93 -12.70
CA LYS A 30 7.94 -5.12 -13.66
C LYS A 30 7.91 -5.66 -15.08
N GLU A 31 7.69 -6.95 -15.26
CA GLU A 31 7.46 -7.54 -16.59
C GLU A 31 6.14 -7.04 -17.22
N ARG A 32 5.15 -6.71 -16.37
CA ARG A 32 3.80 -6.35 -16.81
C ARG A 32 3.50 -4.85 -16.75
N LEU A 33 4.19 -4.11 -15.89
CA LEU A 33 3.96 -2.69 -15.62
C LEU A 33 5.24 -1.86 -15.74
N SER A 34 5.10 -0.62 -16.19
CA SER A 34 6.19 0.36 -16.17
C SER A 34 6.23 1.05 -14.82
N PHE A 35 7.31 0.86 -14.05
CA PHE A 35 7.43 1.46 -12.72
C PHE A 35 8.18 2.79 -12.73
N LEU A 36 7.55 3.82 -12.18
CA LEU A 36 8.25 5.05 -11.79
C LEU A 36 9.11 4.80 -10.55
N LYS A 37 10.03 5.73 -10.26
CA LYS A 37 10.71 5.74 -8.95
C LYS A 37 9.68 5.80 -7.84
N GLY A 38 9.87 5.04 -6.77
CA GLY A 38 8.94 5.00 -5.63
C GLY A 38 8.79 6.36 -4.93
N VAL A 39 7.67 6.54 -4.25
CA VAL A 39 7.34 7.72 -3.44
C VAL A 39 7.38 7.30 -1.97
N TYR A 40 8.39 7.78 -1.26
CA TYR A 40 8.64 7.40 0.12
C TYR A 40 8.60 8.58 1.09
N ASP A 41 8.47 9.80 0.57
CA ASP A 41 8.28 11.02 1.33
C ASP A 41 7.08 11.79 0.76
N ARG A 42 6.33 12.48 1.64
CA ARG A 42 5.17 13.28 1.25
C ARG A 42 5.56 14.45 0.35
N ASP A 43 6.75 15.03 0.52
CA ASP A 43 7.24 16.14 -0.32
C ASP A 43 7.48 15.70 -1.77
N GLN A 44 7.69 14.40 -2.00
CA GLN A 44 7.78 13.85 -3.34
C GLN A 44 6.46 13.94 -4.10
N LEU A 45 5.30 13.96 -3.43
CA LEU A 45 4.00 14.11 -4.11
C LEU A 45 3.89 15.45 -4.84
N LYS A 46 4.43 16.52 -4.22
CA LYS A 46 4.45 17.86 -4.83
C LYS A 46 5.53 17.98 -5.89
N THR A 47 6.77 17.60 -5.57
CA THR A 47 7.91 17.77 -6.47
C THR A 47 7.85 16.86 -7.71
N ARG A 48 7.16 15.71 -7.61
CA ARG A 48 6.98 14.73 -8.68
C ARG A 48 5.56 14.71 -9.24
N ARG A 49 4.83 15.81 -9.11
CA ARG A 49 3.45 15.88 -9.59
C ARG A 49 3.33 15.57 -11.10
N ALA A 50 4.27 16.04 -11.92
CA ALA A 50 4.21 15.85 -13.36
C ALA A 50 4.32 14.37 -13.81
N ASP A 51 5.16 13.57 -13.16
CA ASP A 51 5.27 12.12 -13.44
C ASP A 51 4.16 11.32 -12.77
N LEU A 52 3.76 11.67 -11.53
CA LEU A 52 2.71 10.95 -10.82
C LEU A 52 1.34 11.03 -11.51
N ARG A 53 1.08 12.09 -12.29
CA ARG A 53 -0.15 12.19 -13.08
C ARG A 53 -0.33 11.10 -14.14
N LYS A 54 0.73 10.37 -14.47
CA LYS A 54 0.71 9.26 -15.44
C LYS A 54 0.41 7.91 -14.78
N VAL A 55 0.37 7.83 -13.45
CA VAL A 55 0.22 6.57 -12.71
C VAL A 55 -1.20 6.01 -12.86
N ASP A 56 -1.30 4.79 -13.35
CA ASP A 56 -2.53 4.01 -13.37
C ASP A 56 -2.72 3.22 -12.06
N TYR A 57 -1.63 2.76 -11.43
CA TYR A 57 -1.67 1.88 -10.26
C TYR A 57 -0.67 2.25 -9.15
N ILE A 58 -1.13 2.18 -7.90
CA ILE A 58 -0.28 2.30 -6.72
C ILE A 58 -0.13 0.94 -6.06
N PHE A 59 1.11 0.55 -5.76
CA PHE A 59 1.42 -0.58 -4.89
C PHE A 59 1.95 -0.05 -3.56
N SER A 60 1.32 -0.46 -2.46
CA SER A 60 1.65 0.04 -1.13
C SER A 60 1.57 -1.06 -0.07
N THR A 61 1.92 -0.71 1.15
CA THR A 61 1.88 -1.53 2.37
C THR A 61 1.81 -0.59 3.58
N TRP A 62 1.94 -1.10 4.81
CA TRP A 62 1.99 -0.28 6.04
C TRP A 62 2.77 1.02 5.83
N GLY A 63 2.14 2.11 6.26
CA GLY A 63 2.62 3.46 6.03
C GLY A 63 2.18 4.12 4.72
N MET A 64 1.09 3.65 4.13
CA MET A 64 0.40 4.36 3.05
C MET A 64 0.04 5.79 3.49
N PHE A 65 0.24 6.76 2.58
CA PHE A 65 -0.10 8.15 2.87
C PHE A 65 -1.63 8.32 2.90
N PRO A 66 -2.19 8.86 4.00
CA PRO A 66 -3.54 9.40 3.97
C PRO A 66 -3.51 10.68 3.15
N LEU A 67 -4.20 10.65 2.01
CA LEU A 67 -4.39 11.78 1.10
C LEU A 67 -5.86 12.14 1.05
N GLU A 68 -6.13 13.44 0.94
CA GLU A 68 -7.46 13.96 0.69
C GLU A 68 -7.83 13.85 -0.80
N GLU A 69 -9.11 13.97 -1.13
CA GLU A 69 -9.61 13.80 -2.50
C GLU A 69 -8.98 14.78 -3.50
N ASP A 70 -8.81 16.05 -3.10
CA ASP A 70 -8.16 17.08 -3.91
C ASP A 70 -6.72 16.69 -4.24
N GLN A 71 -5.96 16.21 -3.25
CA GLN A 71 -4.59 15.72 -3.43
C GLN A 71 -4.52 14.52 -4.38
N ILE A 72 -5.47 13.60 -4.28
CA ILE A 72 -5.55 12.42 -5.16
C ILE A 72 -5.85 12.84 -6.60
N ARG A 73 -6.85 13.70 -6.83
CA ARG A 73 -7.21 14.19 -8.16
C ARG A 73 -6.08 15.02 -8.77
N ASP A 74 -5.33 15.73 -7.93
CA ASP A 74 -4.25 16.60 -8.33
C ASP A 74 -2.98 15.83 -8.76
N CYS A 75 -2.57 14.87 -7.92
CA CYS A 75 -1.35 14.08 -8.11
C CYS A 75 -1.58 12.89 -9.02
N PHE A 76 -2.76 12.27 -8.96
CA PHE A 76 -3.07 10.99 -9.61
C PHE A 76 -4.41 11.00 -10.37
N PRO A 77 -4.66 11.96 -11.28
CA PRO A 77 -5.91 12.07 -12.03
C PRO A 77 -6.27 10.83 -12.86
N GLY A 78 -5.29 10.00 -13.25
CA GLY A 78 -5.49 8.77 -14.03
C GLY A 78 -5.52 7.49 -13.20
N LEU A 79 -5.51 7.59 -11.86
CA LEU A 79 -5.40 6.44 -10.97
C LEU A 79 -6.63 5.55 -11.05
N LYS A 80 -6.40 4.24 -11.17
CA LYS A 80 -7.46 3.24 -11.30
C LYS A 80 -7.54 2.33 -10.09
N ALA A 81 -6.39 1.95 -9.53
CA ALA A 81 -6.36 1.06 -8.39
C ALA A 81 -5.19 1.29 -7.44
N VAL A 82 -5.44 0.99 -6.17
CA VAL A 82 -4.44 0.83 -5.11
C VAL A 82 -4.41 -0.63 -4.69
N PHE A 83 -3.25 -1.26 -4.81
CA PHE A 83 -2.96 -2.59 -4.29
C PHE A 83 -2.18 -2.45 -2.98
N TYR A 84 -2.82 -2.79 -1.86
CA TYR A 84 -2.28 -2.62 -0.51
C TYR A 84 -1.94 -3.98 0.11
N ALA A 85 -0.65 -4.26 0.31
CA ALA A 85 -0.18 -5.56 0.82
C ALA A 85 -0.39 -5.75 2.33
N ALA A 86 -1.10 -4.84 3.01
CA ALA A 86 -1.43 -4.95 4.42
C ALA A 86 -2.95 -5.12 4.62
N GLY A 87 -3.38 -5.25 5.87
CA GLY A 87 -4.75 -5.65 6.21
C GLY A 87 -5.79 -4.53 6.07
N SER A 88 -5.97 -3.74 7.13
CA SER A 88 -7.00 -2.70 7.19
C SER A 88 -6.67 -1.51 6.30
N VAL A 89 -7.67 -1.02 5.58
CA VAL A 89 -7.59 0.14 4.68
C VAL A 89 -8.35 1.37 5.23
N GLN A 90 -8.97 1.24 6.41
CA GLN A 90 -9.84 2.27 6.99
C GLN A 90 -9.14 3.62 7.14
N GLY A 91 -7.83 3.62 7.40
CA GLY A 91 -7.05 4.83 7.61
C GLY A 91 -6.76 5.67 6.35
N PHE A 92 -7.04 5.18 5.14
CA PHE A 92 -6.75 5.94 3.92
C PHE A 92 -7.74 5.73 2.76
N ALA A 93 -8.53 4.66 2.73
CA ALA A 93 -9.25 4.28 1.51
C ALA A 93 -10.38 5.24 1.10
N LYS A 94 -11.06 5.90 2.05
CA LYS A 94 -12.28 6.67 1.77
C LYS A 94 -12.09 7.72 0.66
N PRO A 95 -11.07 8.61 0.71
CA PRO A 95 -10.84 9.58 -0.37
C PRO A 95 -10.53 8.93 -1.73
N TYR A 96 -9.81 7.81 -1.77
CA TYR A 96 -9.53 7.09 -3.02
C TYR A 96 -10.81 6.52 -3.65
N LEU A 97 -11.67 5.91 -2.83
CA LEU A 97 -12.96 5.38 -3.29
C LEU A 97 -13.86 6.50 -3.83
N ALA A 98 -13.90 7.67 -3.17
CA ALA A 98 -14.63 8.84 -3.64
C ALA A 98 -14.08 9.42 -4.97
N CYS A 99 -12.79 9.19 -5.25
CA CYS A 99 -12.18 9.50 -6.54
C CYS A 99 -12.44 8.43 -7.62
N GLY A 100 -13.22 7.38 -7.33
CA GLY A 100 -13.50 6.27 -8.26
C GLY A 100 -12.34 5.26 -8.38
N VAL A 101 -11.39 5.28 -7.44
CA VAL A 101 -10.23 4.39 -7.42
C VAL A 101 -10.59 3.09 -6.69
N HIS A 102 -10.30 1.94 -7.30
CA HIS A 102 -10.48 0.65 -6.64
C HIS A 102 -9.38 0.41 -5.59
N VAL A 103 -9.75 -0.03 -4.40
CA VAL A 103 -8.78 -0.35 -3.33
C VAL A 103 -8.85 -1.84 -3.02
N PHE A 104 -7.70 -2.51 -3.14
CA PHE A 104 -7.53 -3.93 -2.83
C PHE A 104 -6.60 -4.07 -1.62
N SER A 105 -6.88 -5.02 -0.72
CA SER A 105 -6.01 -5.29 0.41
C SER A 105 -5.72 -6.77 0.63
N ALA A 106 -4.59 -7.07 1.28
CA ALA A 106 -4.17 -8.41 1.65
C ALA A 106 -4.77 -8.88 2.99
N PHE A 107 -5.95 -8.35 3.39
CA PHE A 107 -6.57 -8.68 4.68
C PHE A 107 -6.77 -10.19 4.87
N ALA A 108 -7.17 -10.90 3.81
CA ALA A 108 -7.40 -12.34 3.85
C ALA A 108 -6.10 -13.12 4.12
N ALA A 109 -4.99 -12.74 3.48
CA ALA A 109 -3.69 -13.36 3.71
C ALA A 109 -3.19 -13.14 5.15
N ASN A 110 -3.52 -11.98 5.75
CA ASN A 110 -3.16 -11.66 7.12
C ASN A 110 -4.09 -12.31 8.17
N ALA A 111 -5.25 -12.84 7.77
CA ALA A 111 -6.25 -13.31 8.74
C ALA A 111 -5.77 -14.50 9.57
N VAL A 112 -5.12 -15.49 8.94
CA VAL A 112 -4.60 -16.69 9.61
C VAL A 112 -3.50 -16.35 10.63
N PRO A 113 -2.39 -15.69 10.26
CA PRO A 113 -1.33 -15.39 11.23
C PRO A 113 -1.80 -14.46 12.34
N VAL A 114 -2.76 -13.56 12.08
CA VAL A 114 -3.37 -12.72 13.12
C VAL A 114 -4.18 -13.57 14.10
N ALA A 115 -4.99 -14.52 13.62
CA ALA A 115 -5.76 -15.41 14.49
C ALA A 115 -4.85 -16.28 15.36
N GLU A 116 -3.77 -16.82 14.80
CA GLU A 116 -2.76 -17.60 15.53
C GLU A 116 -2.06 -16.76 16.58
N TYR A 117 -1.62 -15.56 16.22
CA TYR A 117 -0.98 -14.63 17.15
C TYR A 117 -1.91 -14.28 18.30
N VAL A 118 -3.16 -13.90 18.03
CA VAL A 118 -4.17 -13.57 19.06
C VAL A 118 -4.43 -14.77 19.97
N THR A 119 -4.56 -15.97 19.41
CA THR A 119 -4.74 -17.20 20.20
C THR A 119 -3.57 -17.43 21.14
N ALA A 120 -2.33 -17.30 20.65
CA ALA A 120 -1.14 -17.42 21.48
C ALA A 120 -1.11 -16.36 22.60
N GLN A 121 -1.44 -15.10 22.28
CA GLN A 121 -1.51 -14.02 23.26
C GLN A 121 -2.54 -14.31 24.38
N ILE A 122 -3.73 -14.80 24.02
CA ILE A 122 -4.78 -15.19 24.99
C ILE A 122 -4.26 -16.30 25.92
N LEU A 123 -3.64 -17.34 25.36
CA LEU A 123 -3.12 -18.47 26.14
C LEU A 123 -2.00 -18.03 27.10
N LEU A 124 -1.06 -17.21 26.64
CA LEU A 124 0.04 -16.69 27.46
C LEU A 124 -0.49 -15.83 28.62
N ALA A 125 -1.44 -14.95 28.35
CA ALA A 125 -2.08 -14.13 29.38
C ALA A 125 -2.81 -15.00 30.42
N GLY A 126 -3.58 -16.00 29.97
CA GLY A 126 -4.29 -16.94 30.85
C GLY A 126 -3.39 -17.85 31.68
N LYS A 127 -2.10 -17.98 31.32
CA LYS A 127 -1.09 -18.74 32.07
C LYS A 127 -0.15 -17.88 32.92
N GLY A 128 -0.40 -16.58 33.01
CA GLY A 128 0.43 -15.68 33.82
C GLY A 128 1.84 -15.45 33.25
N PHE A 129 2.01 -15.59 31.93
CA PHE A 129 3.30 -15.33 31.28
C PHE A 129 3.70 -13.85 31.36
N TYR A 130 2.72 -12.95 31.22
CA TYR A 130 2.94 -11.52 31.39
C TYR A 130 2.90 -11.17 32.88
N LEU A 131 4.03 -10.73 33.42
CA LEU A 131 4.09 -10.15 34.76
C LEU A 131 3.41 -8.78 34.75
N ALA A 132 2.61 -8.50 35.76
CA ALA A 132 1.95 -7.20 35.97
C ALA A 132 2.97 -6.11 36.34
#